data_AF-A0AAW1G9G6-F1
#
_entry.id   AF-A0AAW1G9G6-F1
#
_cell.length_a   1.000
_cell.length_b   1.000
_cell.length_c   1.000
_cell.angle_alpha   90.00
_cell.angle_beta   90.00
_cell.angle_gamma   90.00
#
_symmetry.space_group_name_H-M   'P 1'
#
loop_
_entity.id
_entity.type
_entity.pdbx_description
1 polymer ?
#
loop_
_entity_poly.entity_id
_entity_poly.type
_entity_poly.pdbx_seq_one_letter_code
_entity_poly.pdbx_strand_id
1 'polypeptide(L)' 'ESLEQGKVDAVIQDGPGCAFYIKTTEKTNLEMVGDEFNQGQAPYAIAFVKGFEYVDEFNAALATLEEDGTLDELYQKWCQ' A
#
# COMPACT_ATOMS: atom_id res chain seq x y z
N GLU A 1 16.58 6.57 -2.75
CA GLU A 1 17.87 7.23 -3.11
C GLU A 1 19.08 6.32 -2.93
N SER A 2 19.38 5.79 -1.72
CA SER A 2 20.57 4.92 -1.54
C SER A 2 20.59 3.71 -2.47
N LEU A 3 19.43 3.08 -2.71
CA LEU A 3 19.31 1.95 -3.63
C LEU A 3 19.55 2.38 -5.09
N GLU A 4 18.95 3.49 -5.54
CA GLU A 4 19.21 4.09 -6.87
C GLU A 4 20.68 4.42 -7.12
N GLN A 5 21.39 4.84 -6.08
CA GLN A 5 22.81 5.20 -6.13
C GLN A 5 23.74 4.00 -5.94
N GLY A 6 23.21 2.78 -5.76
CA GLY A 6 24.00 1.57 -5.51
C GLY A 6 24.76 1.60 -4.18
N LYS A 7 24.31 2.39 -3.20
CA LYS A 7 24.89 2.42 -1.84
C LYS A 7 24.43 1.25 -0.98
N VAL A 8 23.32 0.63 -1.36
CA VAL A 8 22.77 -0.60 -0.77
C VAL A 8 22.31 -1.51 -1.90
N ASP A 9 22.36 -2.82 -1.69
CA ASP A 9 21.99 -3.81 -2.70
C ASP A 9 20.48 -4.10 -2.73
N ALA A 10 19.79 -3.92 -1.60
CA ALA A 10 18.35 -4.15 -1.48
C ALA A 10 17.75 -3.31 -0.35
N VAL A 11 16.44 -3.08 -0.43
CA VAL A 11 15.64 -2.45 0.62
C VAL A 11 14.38 -3.29 0.82
N ILE A 12 14.01 -3.51 2.08
CA ILE A 12 12.74 -4.11 2.47
C ILE A 12 11.78 -2.98 2.83
N GLN A 13 10.65 -2.92 2.14
CA GLN A 13 9.57 -1.95 2.35
C GLN A 13 8.22 -2.62 2.06
N ASP A 14 7.14 -1.93 2.39
CA ASP A 14 5.79 -2.37 2.02
C ASP A 14 5.58 -2.36 0.49
N GLY A 15 4.76 -3.30 0.01
CA GLY A 15 4.48 -3.49 -1.42
C GLY A 15 3.90 -2.24 -2.10
N PRO A 16 2.79 -1.66 -1.60
CA PRO A 16 2.18 -0.49 -2.22
C PRO A 16 3.10 0.72 -2.35
N GLY A 17 3.89 1.02 -1.31
CA GLY A 17 4.87 2.11 -1.34
C GLY A 17 5.94 1.89 -2.42
N CYS A 18 6.45 0.67 -2.55
CA CYS A 18 7.40 0.30 -3.60
C CYS A 18 6.78 0.40 -5.00
N ALA A 19 5.59 -0.16 -5.19
CA ALA A 19 4.88 -0.15 -6.47
C ALA A 19 4.63 1.28 -6.95
N PHE A 20 4.14 2.14 -6.06
CA PHE A 20 3.91 3.55 -6.37
C PHE A 20 5.19 4.27 -6.78
N TYR A 21 6.29 4.07 -6.04
CA TYR A 21 7.58 4.68 -6.38
C TYR A 21 8.07 4.26 -7.76
N ILE A 22 8.03 2.96 -8.07
CA ILE A 22 8.47 2.42 -9.37
C ILE A 22 7.61 3.00 -10.51
N LYS A 23 6.29 3.06 -10.31
CA LYS A 23 5.33 3.56 -11.31
C LYS A 23 5.49 5.04 -11.61
N THR A 24 5.85 5.85 -10.61
CA THR A 24 5.86 7.33 -10.73
C THR A 24 7.25 7.92 -10.97
N THR A 25 8.31 7.14 -10.82
CA THR A 25 9.70 7.62 -11.01
C THR A 25 10.19 7.30 -12.42
N GLU A 26 10.15 8.26 -13.33
CA GLU A 26 10.45 8.05 -14.77
C GLU A 26 11.85 7.47 -15.09
N LYS A 27 12.82 7.60 -14.18
CA LYS A 27 14.23 7.22 -14.38
C LYS A 27 14.74 6.16 -13.40
N THR A 28 13.84 5.48 -12.70
CA THR A 28 14.24 4.38 -11.83
C THR A 28 14.64 3.16 -12.66
N ASN A 29 15.68 2.45 -12.22
CA ASN A 29 16.04 1.13 -12.74
C ASN A 29 15.76 0.03 -11.70
N LEU A 30 14.95 0.35 -10.69
CA LEU A 30 14.64 -0.56 -9.60
C LEU A 30 13.43 -1.44 -9.93
N GLU A 31 13.41 -2.64 -9.36
CA GLU A 31 12.31 -3.58 -9.45
C GLU A 31 11.99 -4.17 -8.07
N MET A 32 10.73 -4.56 -7.87
CA MET A 32 10.35 -5.40 -6.74
C MET A 32 10.62 -6.86 -7.10
N VAL A 33 11.23 -7.61 -6.18
CA VAL A 33 11.61 -9.01 -6.38
C VAL A 33 11.20 -9.89 -5.20
N GLY A 34 10.94 -11.16 -5.49
CA GLY A 34 10.54 -12.16 -4.49
C GLY A 34 9.06 -12.08 -4.12
N ASP A 35 8.63 -13.07 -3.32
CA ASP A 35 7.27 -13.12 -2.78
C ASP A 35 7.16 -12.30 -1.48
N GLU A 36 5.96 -11.82 -1.16
CA GLU A 36 5.69 -11.20 0.13
C GLU A 36 5.96 -12.20 1.28
N PHE A 37 6.97 -11.92 2.08
CA PHE A 37 7.46 -12.86 3.10
C PHE A 37 6.88 -12.61 4.50
N ASN A 38 6.09 -11.55 4.71
CA ASN A 38 5.48 -11.24 6.00
C ASN A 38 3.97 -10.98 5.90
N GLN A 39 3.23 -12.00 5.46
CA GLN A 39 1.77 -11.97 5.28
C GLN A 39 0.99 -11.97 6.61
N GLY A 40 1.69 -12.06 7.76
CA GLY A 40 1.07 -12.04 9.09
C GLY A 40 0.87 -10.63 9.67
N GLN A 41 1.24 -9.57 8.94
CA GLN A 41 1.02 -8.21 9.41
C GLN A 41 -0.46 -7.81 9.32
N ALA A 42 -0.89 -6.97 10.26
CA ALA A 42 -2.22 -6.37 10.19
C ALA A 42 -2.35 -5.56 8.89
N PRO A 43 -3.50 -5.62 8.21
CA PRO A 43 -3.73 -4.82 7.02
C PRO A 43 -3.66 -3.33 7.35
N TYR A 44 -3.51 -2.51 6.29
CA TYR A 44 -3.69 -1.07 6.41
C TYR A 44 -5.06 -0.74 7.02
N ALA A 45 -5.08 0.23 7.94
CA ALA A 45 -6.28 0.58 8.68
C ALA A 45 -6.39 2.08 8.90
N ILE A 46 -7.62 2.55 9.07
CA ILE A 46 -7.92 3.91 9.51
C ILE A 46 -7.89 3.91 11.03
N ALA A 47 -7.00 4.72 11.62
CA ALA A 47 -6.92 4.88 13.06
C ALA A 47 -7.90 5.96 13.53
N PHE A 48 -8.73 5.63 14.53
CA PHE A 48 -9.66 6.56 15.15
C PHE A 48 -9.23 6.88 16.59
N VAL A 49 -9.61 8.07 17.07
CA VAL A 49 -9.50 8.39 18.49
C VAL A 49 -10.39 7.43 19.30
N LYS A 50 -9.97 7.06 20.50
CA LYS A 50 -10.76 6.18 21.36
C LYS A 50 -12.13 6.81 21.66
N GLY A 51 -13.20 6.04 21.40
CA GLY A 51 -14.58 6.51 21.59
C GLY A 51 -15.10 7.40 20.46
N PHE A 52 -14.46 7.39 19.29
CA PHE A 52 -14.99 8.06 18.11
C PHE A 52 -16.39 7.52 17.77
N GLU A 53 -17.35 8.42 17.63
CA GLU A 53 -18.77 8.07 17.51
C GLU A 53 -19.09 7.32 16.21
N TYR A 54 -18.33 7.59 15.13
CA TYR A 54 -18.71 7.18 13.79
C TYR A 54 -17.93 5.99 13.23
N VAL A 55 -17.29 5.17 14.08
CA VAL A 55 -16.49 4.03 13.60
C VAL A 55 -17.33 3.06 12.76
N ASP A 56 -18.59 2.84 13.16
CA ASP A 56 -19.48 1.91 12.46
C ASP A 56 -19.89 2.42 11.08
N GLU A 57 -20.15 3.73 10.93
CA GLU A 57 -20.46 4.36 9.65
C GLU A 57 -19.26 4.31 8.70
N PHE A 58 -18.04 4.51 9.20
CA PHE A 58 -16.83 4.35 8.40
C PHE A 58 -16.65 2.90 7.93
N ASN A 59 -16.87 1.93 8.80
CA ASN A 59 -16.79 0.51 8.44
C ASN A 59 -17.85 0.13 7.40
N ALA A 60 -19.08 0.63 7.53
CA ALA A 60 -20.15 0.41 6.55
C ALA A 60 -19.83 1.04 5.18
N ALA A 61 -19.25 2.24 5.17
CA ALA A 61 -18.80 2.88 3.95
C ALA A 61 -17.65 2.08 3.29
N LEU A 62 -16.66 1.64 4.07
CA LEU A 62 -15.57 0.77 3.58
C LEU A 62 -16.10 -0.52 2.96
N ALA A 63 -17.05 -1.19 3.62
CA ALA A 63 -17.69 -2.39 3.08
C ALA A 63 -18.40 -2.12 1.74
N THR A 64 -19.08 -0.98 1.62
CA THR A 64 -19.73 -0.60 0.34
C THR A 64 -18.70 -0.44 -0.78
N LEU A 65 -17.57 0.23 -0.50
CA LEU A 65 -16.49 0.45 -1.48
C LEU A 65 -15.74 -0.83 -1.85
N GLU A 66 -15.71 -1.82 -0.94
CA GLU A 66 -15.17 -3.14 -1.21
C GLU A 66 -16.13 -3.95 -2.09
N GLU A 67 -17.43 -3.98 -1.73
CA GLU A 67 -18.46 -4.72 -2.45
C GLU A 67 -18.68 -4.21 -3.89
N ASP A 68 -18.58 -2.90 -4.11
CA ASP A 68 -18.76 -2.30 -5.44
C ASP A 68 -17.48 -2.26 -6.30
N GLY A 69 -16.35 -2.73 -5.77
CA GLY A 69 -15.07 -2.80 -6.47
C GLY A 69 -14.29 -1.48 -6.53
N THR A 70 -14.78 -0.40 -5.92
CA THR A 70 -14.07 0.89 -5.90
C THR A 70 -12.68 0.76 -5.26
N LEU A 71 -12.54 -0.04 -4.20
CA LEU A 71 -11.22 -0.26 -3.57
C LEU A 71 -10.26 -0.99 -4.50
N ASP A 72 -10.74 -1.95 -5.31
CA ASP A 72 -9.91 -2.65 -6.28
C ASP A 72 -9.43 -1.71 -7.38
N GLU A 73 -10.30 -0.84 -7.90
CA GLU A 73 -9.93 0.17 -8.89
C GLU A 73 -8.86 1.14 -8.35
N LEU A 74 -9.01 1.56 -7.08
CA LEU A 74 -8.01 2.40 -6.42
C LEU A 74 -6.68 1.66 -6.23
N TYR A 75 -6.73 0.38 -5.84
CA TYR A 75 -5.54 -0.44 -5.66
C TYR A 75 -4.78 -0.61 -6.99
N GLN A 76 -5.46 -0.97 -8.07
CA GLN A 76 -4.85 -1.10 -9.41
C GLN A 76 -4.25 0.22 -9.91
N LYS A 77 -4.91 1.34 -9.59
CA LYS A 77 -4.44 2.65 -10.01
C LYS A 77 -3.18 3.08 -9.28
N TRP A 78 -3.08 2.83 -7.98
CA TRP A 78 -2.05 3.46 -7.14
C TRP A 78 -1.02 2.49 -6.55
N CYS A 79 -1.42 1.24 -6.29
CA CYS A 79 -0.64 0.27 -5.52
C CYS A 79 -0.10 -0.90 -6.35
N GLN A 80 -0.46 -0.97 -7.63
CA GLN A 80 0.03 -1.94 -8.61
C GLN A 80 0.86 -1.27 -9.71
#